data_AF-A0A6M0ALX7-F1
#
_entry.id   AF-A0A6M0ALX7-F1
#
_cell.length_a   1.000
_cell.length_b   1.000
_cell.length_c   1.000
_cell.angle_alpha   90.00
_cell.angle_beta   90.00
_cell.angle_gamma   90.00
#
_symmetry.space_group_name_H-M   'P 1'
#
loop_
_entity.id
_entity.type
_entity.pdbx_description
1 polymer ?
#
loop_
_entity_poly.entity_id
_entity_poly.type
_entity_poly.pdbx_seq_one_letter_code
_entity_poly.pdbx_strand_id
1 'polypeptide(L)'
;AQKSLSAKSANSRGIVLIVDNLDRIVETQEIGKPSNYDEIYLNRSEMLRGLACHVIYTVPIKMVRLGATQLENNYDKPDVLPMIMIRNPDGTENKLGLDKMRELICRRIGLIEPNLLQTLEGKVDGLDFPPVFDNGQTLKNLCLMSGGHVRNLMQLIQKAIDWTDELPITKRAAKRAIEETRETYQRTVQESEWEILARACHLQQAYNDVDHLRLLLKRCLLEYRYYDQNENLQIWCNVHPLIAGIPRFQNELAKVRAL
;
A
#
# COMPACT_ATOMS: atom_id res chain seq x y z
N ALA A 1 -12.33 0.71 24.30
CA ALA A 1 -12.86 1.59 25.37
C ALA A 1 -11.78 2.56 25.82
N GLN A 2 -11.87 3.81 25.34
CA GLN A 2 -11.06 4.93 25.82
C GLN A 2 -11.23 5.06 27.34
N LYS A 3 -10.20 4.70 28.11
CA LYS A 3 -10.09 5.20 29.48
C LYS A 3 -9.91 6.72 29.36
N SER A 4 -10.95 7.47 29.68
CA SER A 4 -10.86 8.90 29.89
C SER A 4 -9.78 9.15 30.93
N LEU A 5 -8.62 9.66 30.50
CA LEU A 5 -7.63 10.22 31.41
C LEU A 5 -8.34 11.30 32.21
N SER A 6 -8.46 11.08 33.52
CA SER A 6 -9.07 12.01 34.44
C SER A 6 -8.40 13.38 34.25
N ALA A 7 -9.19 14.37 33.87
CA ALA A 7 -8.75 15.74 33.67
C ALA A 7 -7.98 16.23 34.90
N LYS A 8 -6.66 16.41 34.76
CA LYS A 8 -5.86 17.14 35.75
C LYS A 8 -4.88 18.08 35.05
N SER A 9 -5.13 19.37 35.30
CA SER A 9 -4.49 20.61 34.81
C SER A 9 -4.97 21.13 33.45
N ALA A 10 -5.61 22.30 33.49
CA ALA A 10 -6.19 23.02 32.35
C ALA A 10 -5.16 23.57 31.34
N ASN A 11 -3.90 23.12 31.39
CA ASN A 11 -2.79 23.64 30.59
C ASN A 11 -1.89 22.56 29.97
N SER A 12 -2.26 21.28 30.03
CA SER A 12 -1.60 20.24 29.23
C SER A 12 -2.54 19.77 28.12
N ARG A 13 -2.12 19.86 26.84
CA ARG A 13 -2.87 19.33 25.69
C ARG A 13 -2.74 17.79 25.55
N GLY A 14 -2.38 17.11 26.64
CA GLY A 14 -1.98 15.70 26.64
C GLY A 14 -0.67 15.46 25.88
N ILE A 15 -0.13 14.24 26.02
CA ILE A 15 0.95 13.73 25.17
C ILE A 15 0.32 12.68 24.25
N VAL A 16 0.65 12.73 22.96
CA VAL A 16 0.35 11.65 22.01
C VAL A 16 1.66 10.95 21.67
N LEU A 17 1.73 9.64 21.94
CA LEU A 17 2.84 8.79 21.57
C LEU A 17 2.49 8.03 20.29
N ILE A 18 3.34 8.13 19.27
CA ILE A 18 3.22 7.32 18.05
C ILE A 18 4.35 6.30 18.08
N VAL A 19 4.00 5.03 18.25
CA VAL A 19 4.95 3.92 18.23
C VAL A 19 4.95 3.33 16.83
N ASP A 20 5.77 3.89 15.96
CA ASP A 20 5.93 3.44 14.58
C ASP A 20 6.75 2.14 14.49
N ASN A 21 6.53 1.39 13.42
CA ASN A 21 7.24 0.16 13.05
C ASN A 21 7.12 -1.03 14.02
N LEU A 22 6.18 -1.01 14.96
CA LEU A 22 5.90 -2.17 15.81
C LEU A 22 5.38 -3.35 14.98
N ASP A 23 4.65 -3.05 13.89
CA ASP A 23 4.22 -3.99 12.85
C ASP A 23 5.35 -4.69 12.08
N ARG A 24 6.60 -4.25 12.23
CA ARG A 24 7.77 -4.82 11.52
C ARG A 24 8.54 -5.85 12.34
N ILE A 25 8.12 -6.15 13.56
CA ILE A 25 8.71 -7.24 14.36
C ILE A 25 8.54 -8.54 13.59
N VAL A 26 9.60 -9.34 13.46
CA VAL A 26 9.50 -10.65 12.81
C VAL A 26 8.70 -11.59 13.71
N GLU A 27 7.69 -12.25 13.13
CA GLU A 27 6.91 -13.24 13.87
C GLU A 27 7.77 -14.45 14.22
N THR A 28 7.71 -14.86 15.47
CA THR A 28 8.30 -16.11 15.96
C THR A 28 7.24 -16.91 16.71
N GLN A 29 7.22 -18.21 16.48
CA GLN A 29 6.28 -19.11 17.12
C GLN A 29 6.93 -20.48 17.37
N GLU A 30 6.94 -20.90 18.63
CA GLU A 30 7.31 -22.26 19.01
C GLU A 30 6.08 -23.18 18.92
N ILE A 31 6.30 -24.46 18.59
CA ILE A 31 5.22 -25.45 18.48
C ILE A 31 4.48 -25.53 19.82
N GLY A 32 3.16 -25.35 19.77
CA GLY A 32 2.28 -25.43 20.94
C GLY A 32 2.27 -24.19 21.84
N LYS A 33 2.95 -23.10 21.46
CA LYS A 33 2.92 -21.83 22.20
C LYS A 33 2.28 -20.70 21.36
N PRO A 34 1.73 -19.66 22.03
CA PRO A 34 1.36 -18.42 21.35
C PRO A 34 2.57 -17.81 20.62
N SER A 35 2.32 -17.15 19.50
CA SER A 35 3.36 -16.39 18.80
C SER A 35 3.79 -15.18 19.62
N ASN A 36 4.94 -14.60 19.30
CA ASN A 36 5.32 -13.31 19.86
C ASN A 36 4.29 -12.21 19.54
N TYR A 37 3.56 -12.31 18.44
CA TYR A 37 2.46 -11.41 18.13
C TYR A 37 1.29 -11.58 19.08
N ASP A 38 0.87 -12.81 19.36
CA ASP A 38 -0.20 -13.09 20.32
C ASP A 38 0.17 -12.54 21.71
N GLU A 39 1.42 -12.74 22.11
CA GLU A 39 1.94 -12.20 23.37
C GLU A 39 1.90 -10.68 23.43
N ILE A 40 2.46 -10.00 22.43
CA ILE A 40 2.58 -8.52 22.44
C ILE A 40 1.22 -7.86 22.29
N TYR A 41 0.44 -8.28 21.29
CA TYR A 41 -0.77 -7.55 20.90
C TYR A 41 -2.01 -8.05 21.63
N LEU A 42 -2.12 -9.34 21.98
CA LEU A 42 -3.36 -9.88 22.55
C LEU A 42 -3.22 -10.13 24.06
N ASN A 43 -2.32 -11.04 24.45
CA ASN A 43 -2.21 -11.55 25.82
C ASN A 43 -1.68 -10.49 26.80
N ARG A 44 -0.83 -9.56 26.34
CA ARG A 44 -0.25 -8.48 27.16
C ARG A 44 -0.79 -7.11 26.81
N SER A 45 -2.02 -7.06 26.29
CA SER A 45 -2.64 -5.80 25.86
C SER A 45 -2.76 -4.77 26.99
N GLU A 46 -2.88 -5.21 28.24
CA GLU A 46 -2.87 -4.31 29.42
C GLU A 46 -1.58 -3.50 29.55
N MET A 47 -0.42 -4.07 29.16
CA MET A 47 0.85 -3.35 29.18
C MET A 47 0.87 -2.23 28.14
N LEU A 48 0.41 -2.50 26.92
CA LEU A 48 0.32 -1.51 25.85
C LEU A 48 -0.73 -0.43 26.17
N ARG A 49 -1.79 -0.78 26.91
CA ARG A 49 -2.85 0.16 27.35
C ARG A 49 -2.53 0.86 28.66
N GLY A 50 -1.43 0.51 29.33
CA GLY A 50 -1.08 0.99 30.67
C GLY A 50 -0.48 2.40 30.71
N LEU A 51 -0.11 2.96 29.55
CA LEU A 51 0.47 4.29 29.47
C LEU A 51 -0.58 5.37 29.76
N ALA A 52 -0.24 6.32 30.63
CA ALA A 52 -1.11 7.44 31.00
C ALA A 52 -1.14 8.56 29.94
N CYS A 53 -1.28 8.20 28.66
CA CYS A 53 -1.32 9.11 27.52
C CYS A 53 -2.08 8.49 26.34
N HIS A 54 -2.31 9.28 25.27
CA HIS A 54 -2.84 8.73 24.02
C HIS A 54 -1.72 8.04 23.26
N VAL A 55 -1.96 6.84 22.76
CA VAL A 55 -0.96 6.06 22.04
C VAL A 55 -1.53 5.53 20.74
N ILE A 56 -0.78 5.68 19.65
CA ILE A 56 -1.04 5.06 18.36
C ILE A 56 0.02 3.97 18.15
N TYR A 57 -0.45 2.73 18.00
CA TYR A 57 0.38 1.58 17.68
C TYR A 57 0.19 1.18 16.22
N THR A 58 1.29 0.86 15.53
CA THR A 58 1.20 0.04 14.32
C THR A 58 1.11 -1.44 14.71
N VAL A 59 0.34 -2.21 13.96
CA VAL A 59 0.08 -3.63 14.26
C VAL A 59 0.20 -4.44 12.97
N PRO A 60 0.80 -5.65 12.99
CA PRO A 60 0.90 -6.49 11.81
C PRO A 60 -0.48 -6.83 11.23
N ILE A 61 -0.62 -6.75 9.91
CA ILE A 61 -1.88 -7.08 9.22
C ILE A 61 -2.41 -8.49 9.53
N LYS A 62 -1.52 -9.44 9.89
CA LYS A 62 -1.88 -10.77 10.37
C LYS A 62 -2.81 -10.71 11.59
N MET A 63 -2.54 -9.81 12.54
CA MET A 63 -3.38 -9.64 13.73
C MET A 63 -4.74 -9.06 13.39
N VAL A 64 -4.80 -8.15 12.42
CA VAL A 64 -6.06 -7.59 11.93
C VAL A 64 -6.93 -8.65 11.21
N ARG A 65 -6.32 -9.69 10.63
CA ARG A 65 -7.04 -10.75 9.91
C ARG A 65 -7.42 -11.95 10.76
N LEU A 66 -6.49 -12.42 11.59
CA LEU A 66 -6.65 -13.66 12.36
C LEU A 66 -7.07 -13.42 13.82
N GLY A 67 -6.75 -12.25 14.37
CA GLY A 67 -7.05 -11.86 15.76
C GLY A 67 -8.06 -10.72 15.90
N ALA A 68 -8.81 -10.40 14.85
CA ALA A 68 -9.60 -9.16 14.72
C ALA A 68 -10.48 -8.86 15.93
N THR A 69 -11.27 -9.83 16.38
CA THR A 69 -12.24 -9.65 17.48
C THR A 69 -11.56 -9.41 18.81
N GLN A 70 -10.46 -10.14 19.10
CA GLN A 70 -9.70 -9.93 20.33
C GLN A 70 -8.97 -8.59 20.31
N LEU A 71 -8.41 -8.21 19.14
CA LEU A 71 -7.76 -6.92 18.96
C LEU A 71 -8.76 -5.77 19.17
N GLU A 72 -9.97 -5.89 18.62
CA GLU A 72 -11.04 -4.90 18.80
C GLU A 72 -11.52 -4.80 20.25
N ASN A 73 -11.70 -5.94 20.93
CA ASN A 73 -12.03 -5.94 22.37
C ASN A 73 -10.94 -5.26 23.22
N ASN A 74 -9.67 -5.41 22.81
CA ASN A 74 -8.54 -4.86 23.55
C ASN A 74 -8.31 -3.37 23.24
N TYR A 75 -8.39 -2.93 21.97
CA TYR A 75 -7.93 -1.59 21.53
C TYR A 75 -8.96 -0.77 20.77
N ASP A 76 -10.20 -1.24 20.63
CA ASP A 76 -11.17 -0.75 19.63
C ASP A 76 -10.77 -1.13 18.19
N LYS A 77 -11.64 -0.82 17.23
CA LYS A 77 -11.47 -1.21 15.83
C LYS A 77 -10.21 -0.58 15.23
N PRO A 78 -9.27 -1.36 14.68
CA PRO A 78 -8.05 -0.82 14.08
C PRO A 78 -8.35 -0.10 12.76
N ASP A 79 -7.68 1.02 12.55
CA ASP A 79 -7.65 1.70 11.26
C ASP A 79 -6.74 0.98 10.28
N VAL A 80 -7.29 0.57 9.14
CA VAL A 80 -6.55 -0.06 8.05
C VAL A 80 -6.33 0.97 6.95
N LEU A 81 -5.08 1.30 6.67
CA LEU A 81 -4.70 2.18 5.56
C LEU A 81 -4.81 1.40 4.24
N PRO A 82 -5.79 1.69 3.36
CA PRO A 82 -5.94 0.98 2.10
C PRO A 82 -4.94 1.47 1.05
N MET A 83 -4.82 0.72 -0.04
CA MET A 83 -4.18 1.24 -1.25
C MET A 83 -5.01 2.38 -1.84
N ILE A 84 -4.33 3.37 -2.44
CA ILE A 84 -5.02 4.46 -3.14
C ILE A 84 -5.67 3.87 -4.40
N MET A 85 -7.00 3.99 -4.52
CA MET A 85 -7.71 3.47 -5.68
C MET A 85 -7.31 4.24 -6.95
N ILE A 86 -6.43 3.66 -7.76
CA ILE A 86 -6.02 4.19 -9.07
C ILE A 86 -6.83 3.60 -10.23
N ARG A 87 -7.58 2.53 -9.95
CA ARG A 87 -8.56 1.89 -10.84
C ARG A 87 -9.82 1.58 -10.04
N ASN A 88 -10.96 1.63 -10.71
CA ASN A 88 -12.23 1.16 -10.18
C ASN A 88 -12.34 -0.37 -10.32
N PRO A 89 -13.30 -1.03 -9.66
CA PRO A 89 -13.51 -2.47 -9.79
C PRO A 89 -13.74 -2.94 -11.24
N ASP A 90 -14.36 -2.12 -12.07
CA ASP A 90 -14.56 -2.38 -13.51
C ASP A 90 -13.27 -2.26 -14.36
N GLY A 91 -12.15 -1.87 -13.75
CA GLY A 91 -10.84 -1.69 -14.37
C GLY A 91 -10.61 -0.30 -14.97
N THR A 92 -11.62 0.56 -15.01
CA THR A 92 -11.48 1.96 -15.47
C THR A 92 -10.55 2.75 -14.55
N GLU A 93 -9.92 3.79 -15.07
CA GLU A 93 -9.01 4.62 -14.28
C GLU A 93 -9.79 5.44 -13.23
N ASN A 94 -9.30 5.43 -12.00
CA ASN A 94 -9.84 6.27 -10.94
C ASN A 94 -9.06 7.59 -10.90
N LYS A 95 -9.64 8.63 -11.49
CA LYS A 95 -9.00 9.95 -11.62
C LYS A 95 -8.66 10.56 -10.26
N LEU A 96 -9.54 10.47 -9.27
CA LEU A 96 -9.31 11.03 -7.93
C LEU A 96 -8.07 10.41 -7.26
N GLY A 97 -7.92 9.08 -7.35
CA GLY A 97 -6.73 8.42 -6.80
C GLY A 97 -5.47 8.71 -7.58
N LEU A 98 -5.54 8.81 -8.91
CA LEU A 98 -4.39 9.24 -9.74
C LEU A 98 -3.96 10.67 -9.40
N ASP A 99 -4.91 11.58 -9.22
CA ASP A 99 -4.65 12.97 -8.81
C ASP A 99 -3.99 13.00 -7.42
N LYS A 100 -4.40 12.14 -6.48
CA LYS A 100 -3.75 12.00 -5.17
C LYS A 100 -2.35 11.43 -5.24
N MET A 101 -2.10 10.46 -6.12
CA MET A 101 -0.76 9.94 -6.36
C MET A 101 0.15 11.00 -6.95
N ARG A 102 -0.36 11.81 -7.89
CA ARG A 102 0.34 12.96 -8.45
C ARG A 102 0.61 14.03 -7.39
N GLU A 103 -0.37 14.37 -6.57
CA GLU A 103 -0.24 15.32 -5.45
C GLU A 103 0.88 14.93 -4.49
N LEU A 104 1.01 13.63 -4.19
CA LEU A 104 2.09 13.12 -3.35
C LEU A 104 3.47 13.43 -3.97
N ILE A 105 3.63 13.24 -5.28
CA ILE A 105 4.88 13.57 -5.98
C ILE A 105 5.13 15.08 -5.96
N CYS A 106 4.11 15.90 -6.23
CA CYS A 106 4.21 17.35 -6.14
C CYS A 106 4.68 17.77 -4.74
N ARG A 107 4.07 17.27 -3.67
CA ARG A 107 4.45 17.63 -2.30
C ARG A 107 5.90 17.25 -2.00
N ARG A 108 6.38 16.09 -2.46
CA ARG A 108 7.79 15.68 -2.25
C ARG A 108 8.77 16.55 -3.01
N ILE A 109 8.50 16.87 -4.27
CA ILE A 109 9.35 17.73 -5.09
C ILE A 109 9.37 19.16 -4.52
N GLY A 110 8.20 19.69 -4.15
CA GLY A 110 8.07 21.05 -3.62
C GLY A 110 8.79 21.28 -2.29
N LEU A 111 9.10 20.23 -1.53
CA LEU A 111 9.95 20.33 -0.34
C LEU A 111 11.42 20.56 -0.65
N ILE A 112 11.87 20.22 -1.86
CA ILE A 112 13.26 20.28 -2.28
C ILE A 112 13.50 21.43 -3.26
N GLU A 113 12.70 21.49 -4.32
CA GLU A 113 12.79 22.52 -5.37
C GLU A 113 11.38 22.89 -5.88
N PRO A 114 10.75 23.95 -5.31
CA PRO A 114 9.40 24.38 -5.68
C PRO A 114 9.23 24.75 -7.15
N ASN A 115 10.29 25.23 -7.82
CA ASN A 115 10.20 25.68 -9.22
C ASN A 115 9.91 24.52 -10.18
N LEU A 116 10.38 23.31 -9.86
CA LEU A 116 10.13 22.10 -10.66
C LEU A 116 8.66 21.66 -10.69
N LEU A 117 7.80 22.20 -9.81
CA LEU A 117 6.36 21.93 -9.87
C LEU A 117 5.72 22.48 -11.13
N GLN A 118 6.27 23.56 -11.68
CA GLN A 118 5.77 24.19 -12.91
C GLN A 118 6.09 23.35 -14.15
N THR A 119 7.17 22.56 -14.11
CA THR A 119 7.64 21.72 -15.21
C THR A 119 7.49 20.22 -14.92
N LEU A 120 6.61 19.85 -13.99
CA LEU A 120 6.46 18.47 -13.52
C LEU A 120 6.22 17.49 -14.68
N GLU A 121 5.31 17.83 -15.59
CA GLU A 121 4.76 16.92 -16.61
C GLU A 121 5.09 17.35 -18.04
N GLY A 122 6.20 18.06 -18.22
CA GLY A 122 6.68 18.50 -19.52
C GLY A 122 7.26 19.91 -19.49
N LYS A 123 7.84 20.31 -20.62
CA LYS A 123 8.42 21.65 -20.79
C LYS A 123 7.30 22.70 -20.79
N VAL A 124 7.56 23.83 -20.13
CA VAL A 124 6.70 25.02 -20.17
C VAL A 124 7.45 26.14 -20.84
N ASP A 125 6.84 26.77 -21.83
CA ASP A 125 7.44 27.88 -22.57
C ASP A 125 7.68 29.08 -21.63
N GLY A 126 8.89 29.65 -21.71
CA GLY A 126 9.30 30.79 -20.89
C GLY A 126 9.92 30.43 -19.52
N LEU A 127 10.03 29.14 -19.16
CA LEU A 127 10.77 28.69 -17.98
C LEU A 127 12.09 28.04 -18.37
N ASP A 128 13.18 28.41 -17.68
CA ASP A 128 14.53 27.89 -17.88
C ASP A 128 14.89 26.76 -16.89
N PHE A 129 13.92 25.88 -16.63
CA PHE A 129 14.11 24.70 -15.79
C PHE A 129 13.76 23.43 -16.57
N PRO A 130 14.51 22.33 -16.41
CA PRO A 130 14.18 21.09 -17.09
C PRO A 130 12.86 20.51 -16.57
N PRO A 131 12.11 19.77 -17.39
CA PRO A 131 10.95 19.04 -16.92
C PRO A 131 11.34 17.89 -16.00
N VAL A 132 10.51 17.57 -15.01
CA VAL A 132 10.77 16.41 -14.12
C VAL A 132 10.48 15.11 -14.85
N PHE A 133 9.34 15.04 -15.53
CA PHE A 133 8.97 13.94 -16.41
C PHE A 133 8.85 14.45 -17.85
N ASP A 134 9.21 13.62 -18.83
CA ASP A 134 9.15 13.99 -20.25
C ASP A 134 7.73 14.35 -20.72
N ASN A 135 6.71 13.76 -20.10
CA ASN A 135 5.29 14.11 -20.23
C ASN A 135 4.48 13.54 -19.06
N GLY A 136 3.25 14.04 -18.87
CA GLY A 136 2.33 13.55 -17.84
C GLY A 136 1.96 12.06 -17.94
N GLN A 137 2.04 11.46 -19.13
CA GLN A 137 1.74 10.03 -19.29
C GLN A 137 2.81 9.14 -18.66
N THR A 138 4.06 9.60 -18.55
CA THR A 138 5.15 8.88 -17.87
C THR A 138 4.89 8.81 -16.37
N LEU A 139 4.56 9.93 -15.72
CA LEU A 139 4.19 9.94 -14.31
C LEU A 139 2.94 9.10 -14.06
N LYS A 140 1.88 9.31 -14.85
CA LYS A 140 0.64 8.53 -14.76
C LYS A 140 0.90 7.03 -14.88
N ASN A 141 1.77 6.60 -15.79
CA ASN A 141 2.10 5.18 -15.95
C ASN A 141 2.81 4.60 -14.71
N LEU A 142 3.73 5.35 -14.09
CA LEU A 142 4.36 4.94 -12.82
C LEU A 142 3.33 4.84 -11.69
N CYS A 143 2.41 5.80 -11.59
CA CYS A 143 1.27 5.72 -10.66
C CYS A 143 0.43 4.48 -10.90
N LEU A 144 0.06 4.19 -12.15
CA LEU A 144 -0.72 3.01 -12.51
C LEU A 144 0.01 1.70 -12.17
N MET A 145 1.31 1.61 -12.44
CA MET A 145 2.10 0.41 -12.17
C MET A 145 2.38 0.18 -10.69
N SER A 146 2.26 1.21 -9.85
CA SER A 146 2.38 1.08 -8.40
C SER A 146 1.18 0.41 -7.72
N GLY A 147 0.04 0.26 -8.42
CA GLY A 147 -1.17 -0.28 -7.81
C GLY A 147 -1.78 0.60 -6.71
N GLY A 148 -1.44 1.89 -6.65
CA GLY A 148 -1.85 2.74 -5.53
C GLY A 148 -1.02 2.56 -4.26
N HIS A 149 0.01 1.73 -4.29
CA HIS A 149 0.90 1.51 -3.16
C HIS A 149 2.02 2.56 -3.15
N VAL A 150 1.95 3.53 -2.22
CA VAL A 150 2.88 4.68 -2.13
C VAL A 150 4.36 4.27 -2.13
N ARG A 151 4.75 3.29 -1.31
CA ARG A 151 6.15 2.80 -1.30
C ARG A 151 6.60 2.24 -2.66
N ASN A 152 5.75 1.48 -3.35
CA ASN A 152 6.07 0.96 -4.68
C ASN A 152 6.20 2.11 -5.69
N LEU A 153 5.36 3.14 -5.61
CA LEU A 153 5.52 4.34 -6.45
C LEU A 153 6.89 5.01 -6.21
N MET A 154 7.29 5.19 -4.94
CA MET A 154 8.60 5.79 -4.63
C MET A 154 9.75 4.93 -5.17
N GLN A 155 9.66 3.61 -5.02
CA GLN A 155 10.68 2.69 -5.52
C GLN A 155 10.75 2.67 -7.06
N LEU A 156 9.60 2.70 -7.75
CA LEU A 156 9.55 2.79 -9.20
C LEU A 156 10.14 4.09 -9.73
N ILE A 157 9.86 5.22 -9.07
CA ILE A 157 10.46 6.51 -9.43
C ILE A 157 11.95 6.51 -9.16
N GLN A 158 12.39 6.02 -8.00
CA GLN A 158 13.81 5.90 -7.67
C GLN A 158 14.55 5.07 -8.73
N LYS A 159 14.02 3.89 -9.09
CA LYS A 159 14.58 3.06 -10.17
C LYS A 159 14.59 3.78 -11.52
N ALA A 160 13.59 4.60 -11.82
CA ALA A 160 13.59 5.37 -13.07
C ALA A 160 14.67 6.46 -13.05
N ILE A 161 14.94 7.06 -11.88
CA ILE A 161 16.04 8.02 -11.68
C ILE A 161 17.39 7.33 -11.87
N ASP A 162 17.57 6.08 -11.43
CA ASP A 162 18.82 5.32 -11.66
C ASP A 162 19.17 5.16 -13.16
N TRP A 163 18.17 5.30 -14.05
CA TRP A 163 18.31 5.27 -15.51
C TRP A 163 18.33 6.67 -16.16
N THR A 164 18.44 7.74 -15.38
CA THR A 164 18.30 9.14 -15.79
C THR A 164 19.48 9.95 -15.25
N ASP A 165 20.44 10.29 -16.12
CA ASP A 165 21.60 11.11 -15.74
C ASP A 165 21.21 12.59 -15.51
N GLU A 166 20.38 13.13 -16.42
CA GLU A 166 19.83 14.47 -16.35
C GLU A 166 18.32 14.43 -16.60
N LEU A 167 17.58 15.33 -15.94
CA LEU A 167 16.14 15.45 -16.14
C LEU A 167 15.82 15.81 -17.61
N PRO A 168 14.70 15.29 -18.16
CA PRO A 168 13.60 14.59 -17.49
C PRO A 168 13.76 13.08 -17.30
N ILE A 169 13.01 12.53 -16.33
CA ILE A 169 12.67 11.11 -16.28
C ILE A 169 11.85 10.77 -17.53
N THR A 170 12.44 9.95 -18.41
CA THR A 170 11.84 9.60 -19.69
C THR A 170 10.92 8.38 -19.60
N LYS A 171 10.02 8.23 -20.57
CA LYS A 171 9.22 7.01 -20.79
C LYS A 171 10.10 5.75 -20.85
N ARG A 172 11.31 5.86 -21.44
CA ARG A 172 12.26 4.74 -21.52
C ARG A 172 12.80 4.34 -20.15
N ALA A 173 13.21 5.31 -19.34
CA ALA A 173 13.68 5.08 -17.97
C ALA A 173 12.57 4.49 -17.10
N ALA A 174 11.36 5.05 -17.16
CA ALA A 174 10.19 4.51 -16.47
C ALA A 174 9.87 3.07 -16.89
N LYS A 175 9.93 2.75 -18.19
CA LYS A 175 9.72 1.39 -18.68
C LYS A 175 10.75 0.41 -18.13
N ARG A 176 12.03 0.78 -18.08
CA ARG A 176 13.09 -0.07 -17.49
C ARG A 176 12.84 -0.35 -16.01
N ALA A 177 12.51 0.69 -15.24
CA ALA A 177 12.16 0.55 -13.83
C ALA A 177 10.97 -0.40 -13.60
N ILE A 178 9.94 -0.32 -14.44
CA ILE A 178 8.78 -1.19 -14.42
C ILE A 178 9.17 -2.65 -14.70
N GLU A 179 9.97 -2.90 -15.72
CA GLU A 179 10.36 -4.26 -16.12
C GLU A 179 11.30 -4.93 -15.11
N GLU A 180 12.25 -4.21 -14.52
CA GLU A 180 13.08 -4.75 -13.42
C GLU A 180 12.25 -5.09 -12.18
N THR A 181 11.27 -4.23 -11.86
CA THR A 181 10.40 -4.48 -10.71
C THR A 181 9.46 -5.66 -11.00
N ARG A 182 8.99 -5.80 -12.25
CA ARG A 182 8.22 -6.96 -12.72
C ARG A 182 9.00 -8.26 -12.56
N GLU A 183 10.28 -8.28 -12.91
CA GLU A 183 11.14 -9.45 -12.72
C GLU A 183 11.20 -9.87 -11.24
N THR A 184 11.30 -8.90 -10.33
CA THR A 184 11.28 -9.17 -8.87
C THR A 184 10.00 -9.89 -8.45
N TYR A 185 8.84 -9.41 -8.93
CA TYR A 185 7.55 -10.08 -8.67
C TYR A 185 7.47 -11.47 -9.30
N GLN A 186 7.98 -11.64 -10.52
CA GLN A 186 8.03 -12.94 -11.19
C GLN A 186 8.81 -13.98 -10.38
N ARG A 187 9.92 -13.58 -9.74
CA ARG A 187 10.73 -14.44 -8.87
C ARG A 187 10.11 -14.66 -7.48
N THR A 188 9.22 -13.78 -7.05
CA THR A 188 8.58 -13.81 -5.71
C THR A 188 7.38 -14.76 -5.66
N VAL A 189 6.62 -14.84 -6.75
CA VAL A 189 5.42 -15.68 -6.85
C VAL A 189 5.83 -17.14 -7.04
N GLN A 190 5.38 -18.01 -6.13
CA GLN A 190 5.63 -19.46 -6.21
C GLN A 190 4.69 -20.11 -7.23
N GLU A 191 5.05 -21.28 -7.74
CA GLU A 191 4.29 -21.96 -8.79
C GLU A 191 2.84 -22.25 -8.38
N SER A 192 2.61 -22.66 -7.13
CA SER A 192 1.27 -22.91 -6.58
C SER A 192 0.44 -21.64 -6.35
N GLU A 193 1.06 -20.45 -6.39
CA GLU A 193 0.39 -19.18 -6.09
C GLU A 193 -0.24 -18.52 -7.33
N TRP A 194 0.17 -18.90 -8.55
CA TRP A 194 -0.34 -18.26 -9.78
C TRP A 194 -1.85 -18.41 -9.97
N GLU A 195 -2.36 -19.61 -9.73
CA GLU A 195 -3.79 -19.91 -9.85
C GLU A 195 -4.61 -19.18 -8.76
N ILE A 196 -4.06 -19.06 -7.55
CA ILE A 196 -4.67 -18.32 -6.43
C ILE A 196 -4.77 -16.84 -6.79
N LEU A 197 -3.71 -16.25 -7.35
CA LEU A 197 -3.71 -14.87 -7.83
C LEU A 197 -4.74 -14.66 -8.95
N ALA A 198 -4.82 -15.58 -9.90
CA ALA A 198 -5.78 -15.53 -11.00
C ALA A 198 -7.23 -15.58 -10.50
N ARG A 199 -7.54 -16.48 -9.57
CA ARG A 199 -8.85 -16.55 -8.90
C ARG A 199 -9.18 -15.29 -8.12
N ALA A 200 -8.26 -14.81 -7.29
CA ALA A 200 -8.46 -13.58 -6.52
C ALA A 200 -8.72 -12.37 -7.42
N CYS A 201 -7.99 -12.26 -8.54
CA CYS A 201 -8.21 -11.22 -9.54
C CYS A 201 -9.57 -11.36 -10.25
N HIS A 202 -9.97 -12.58 -10.62
CA HIS A 202 -11.24 -12.82 -11.31
C HIS A 202 -12.45 -12.55 -10.42
N LEU A 203 -12.41 -13.02 -9.18
CA LEU A 203 -13.51 -12.92 -8.22
C LEU A 203 -13.54 -11.55 -7.53
N GLN A 204 -12.43 -10.81 -7.54
CA GLN A 204 -12.24 -9.52 -6.86
C GLN A 204 -12.54 -9.54 -5.35
N GLN A 205 -12.54 -10.73 -4.75
CA GLN A 205 -12.88 -10.94 -3.34
C GLN A 205 -11.64 -11.04 -2.46
N ALA A 206 -11.75 -10.46 -1.27
CA ALA A 206 -10.77 -10.61 -0.20
C ALA A 206 -11.12 -11.86 0.63
N TYR A 207 -10.45 -12.98 0.36
CA TYR A 207 -10.62 -14.20 1.16
C TYR A 207 -9.82 -14.10 2.46
N ASN A 208 -10.39 -14.56 3.56
CA ASN A 208 -9.71 -14.60 4.86
C ASN A 208 -9.03 -15.96 5.06
N ASP A 209 -8.06 -16.28 4.20
CA ASP A 209 -7.24 -17.48 4.28
C ASP A 209 -5.74 -17.16 4.33
N VAL A 210 -4.95 -18.19 4.68
CA VAL A 210 -3.50 -18.05 4.89
C VAL A 210 -2.77 -17.70 3.60
N ASP A 211 -3.21 -18.23 2.46
CA ASP A 211 -2.59 -17.95 1.16
C ASP A 211 -2.84 -16.52 0.72
N HIS A 212 -4.06 -16.03 0.89
CA HIS A 212 -4.44 -14.65 0.59
C HIS A 212 -3.64 -13.67 1.46
N LEU A 213 -3.54 -13.92 2.77
CA LEU A 213 -2.72 -13.12 3.68
C LEU A 213 -1.25 -13.13 3.26
N ARG A 214 -0.70 -14.30 2.91
CA ARG A 214 0.68 -14.43 2.42
C ARG A 214 0.92 -13.62 1.15
N LEU A 215 -0.02 -13.60 0.22
CA LEU A 215 0.05 -12.83 -1.02
C LEU A 215 -0.08 -11.31 -0.78
N LEU A 216 -0.87 -10.88 0.20
CA LEU A 216 -0.92 -9.49 0.65
C LEU A 216 0.42 -9.05 1.27
N LEU A 217 1.03 -9.89 2.12
CA LEU A 217 2.34 -9.61 2.75
C LEU A 217 3.46 -9.52 1.71
N LYS A 218 3.44 -10.37 0.68
CA LYS A 218 4.35 -10.29 -0.48
C LYS A 218 4.04 -9.13 -1.43
N ARG A 219 2.92 -8.42 -1.23
CA ARG A 219 2.38 -7.36 -2.10
C ARG A 219 2.02 -7.86 -3.51
N CYS A 220 1.79 -9.15 -3.67
CA CYS A 220 1.29 -9.73 -4.92
C CYS A 220 -0.21 -9.46 -5.12
N LEU A 221 -0.94 -9.35 -4.01
CA LEU A 221 -2.30 -8.85 -3.95
C LEU A 221 -2.31 -7.47 -3.26
N LEU A 222 -3.26 -6.64 -3.68
CA LEU A 222 -3.49 -5.31 -3.15
C LEU A 222 -4.96 -5.21 -2.73
N GLU A 223 -5.20 -4.78 -1.48
CA GLU A 223 -6.54 -4.50 -0.96
C GLU A 223 -6.87 -3.01 -1.08
N TYR A 224 -8.08 -2.73 -1.56
CA TYR A 224 -8.66 -1.42 -1.65
C TYR A 224 -9.94 -1.37 -0.83
N ARG A 225 -10.20 -0.21 -0.21
CA ARG A 225 -11.34 0.02 0.67
C ARG A 225 -11.94 1.38 0.35
N TYR A 226 -13.26 1.46 0.22
CA TYR A 226 -13.98 2.71 0.03
C TYR A 226 -15.42 2.59 0.53
N TYR A 227 -16.07 3.71 0.81
CA TYR A 227 -17.51 3.75 1.06
C TYR A 227 -18.22 4.08 -0.24
N ASP A 228 -19.23 3.29 -0.58
CA ASP A 228 -20.08 3.58 -1.75
C ASP A 228 -21.08 4.71 -1.45
N GLN A 229 -21.94 5.02 -2.43
CA GLN A 229 -22.94 6.08 -2.32
C GLN A 229 -23.98 5.84 -1.22
N ASN A 230 -24.12 4.59 -0.76
CA ASN A 230 -25.02 4.19 0.32
C ASN A 230 -24.28 4.06 1.66
N GLU A 231 -23.06 4.59 1.76
CA GLU A 231 -22.18 4.51 2.94
C GLU A 231 -21.84 3.06 3.34
N ASN A 232 -21.96 2.10 2.42
CA ASN A 232 -21.52 0.74 2.68
C ASN A 232 -20.02 0.62 2.42
N LEU A 233 -19.31 -0.02 3.36
CA LEU A 233 -17.90 -0.33 3.20
C LEU A 233 -17.73 -1.40 2.12
N GLN A 234 -17.09 -1.02 1.02
CA GLN A 234 -16.65 -1.92 -0.04
C GLN A 234 -15.18 -2.26 0.16
N ILE A 235 -14.88 -3.56 0.13
CA ILE A 235 -13.51 -4.09 0.18
C ILE A 235 -13.34 -4.99 -1.03
N TRP A 236 -12.30 -4.73 -1.81
CA TRP A 236 -11.97 -5.58 -2.93
C TRP A 236 -10.45 -5.74 -3.06
N CYS A 237 -10.06 -6.86 -3.65
CA CYS A 237 -8.66 -7.18 -3.89
C CYS A 237 -8.40 -7.27 -5.38
N ASN A 238 -7.18 -6.89 -5.77
CA ASN A 238 -6.70 -7.15 -7.12
C ASN A 238 -5.23 -7.54 -7.11
N VAL A 239 -4.81 -8.20 -8.18
CA VAL A 239 -3.40 -8.51 -8.41
C VAL A 239 -2.58 -7.23 -8.60
N HIS A 240 -1.33 -7.24 -8.16
CA HIS A 240 -0.42 -6.13 -8.39
C HIS A 240 -0.27 -5.86 -9.92
N PRO A 241 -0.33 -4.61 -10.42
CA PRO A 241 -0.25 -4.33 -11.86
C PRO A 241 1.02 -4.85 -12.55
N LEU A 242 2.13 -4.86 -11.82
CA LEU A 242 3.37 -5.49 -12.27
C LEU A 242 3.27 -7.02 -12.44
N ILE A 243 2.37 -7.70 -11.74
CA ILE A 243 2.08 -9.12 -11.98
C ILE A 243 1.08 -9.28 -13.13
N ALA A 244 0.10 -8.39 -13.25
CA ALA A 244 -0.94 -8.46 -14.29
C ALA A 244 -0.38 -8.51 -15.73
N GLY A 245 0.78 -7.90 -15.96
CA GLY A 245 1.47 -7.94 -17.26
C GLY A 245 2.40 -9.14 -17.47
N ILE A 246 2.50 -10.07 -16.53
CA ILE A 246 3.34 -11.26 -16.66
C ILE A 246 2.59 -12.33 -17.50
N PRO A 247 3.18 -12.88 -18.58
CA PRO A 247 2.51 -13.88 -19.43
C PRO A 247 2.02 -15.11 -18.66
N ARG A 248 2.80 -15.58 -17.67
CA ARG A 248 2.40 -16.69 -16.79
C ARG A 248 1.06 -16.41 -16.10
N PHE A 249 0.89 -15.23 -15.53
CA PHE A 249 -0.35 -14.81 -14.88
C PHE A 249 -1.51 -14.69 -15.88
N GLN A 250 -1.28 -14.09 -17.05
CA GLN A 250 -2.30 -13.94 -18.08
C GLN A 250 -2.86 -15.28 -18.55
N ASN A 251 -1.98 -16.29 -18.71
CA ASN A 251 -2.38 -17.65 -19.06
C ASN A 251 -3.25 -18.29 -17.96
N GLU A 252 -2.88 -18.14 -16.69
CA GLU A 252 -3.68 -18.67 -15.57
C GLU A 252 -5.02 -17.94 -15.42
N LEU A 253 -5.05 -16.63 -15.61
CA LEU A 253 -6.29 -15.85 -15.59
C LEU A 253 -7.24 -16.27 -16.72
N ALA A 254 -6.72 -16.57 -17.91
CA ALA A 254 -7.52 -17.08 -19.02
C ALA A 254 -8.14 -18.45 -18.70
N LYS A 255 -7.38 -19.35 -18.07
CA LYS A 255 -7.90 -20.66 -17.63
C LYS A 255 -9.01 -20.51 -16.59
N VAL A 256 -8.79 -19.69 -15.57
CA VAL A 256 -9.77 -19.45 -14.50
C VAL A 256 -11.07 -18.86 -15.04
N ARG A 257 -11.00 -17.97 -16.05
CA ARG A 257 -12.18 -17.38 -16.69
C ARG A 257 -12.95 -18.32 -17.61
N ALA A 258 -12.33 -19.45 -18.00
CA ALA A 258 -12.94 -20.45 -18.88
C ALA A 258 -13.63 -21.59 -18.10
N LEU A 259 -13.47 -21.61 -16.77
CA LEU A 259 -14.20 -22.50 -15.84
C LEU A 259 -15.57 -21.91 -15.51
#